data_AF-A0A2E7CQL1-F1
#
_entry.id   AF-A0A2E7CQL1-F1
#
_cell.length_a   1.000
_cell.length_b   1.000
_cell.length_c   1.000
_cell.angle_alpha   90.00
_cell.angle_beta   90.00
_cell.angle_gamma   90.00
#
_symmetry.space_group_name_H-M   'P 1'
#
loop_
_entity.id
_entity.type
_entity.pdbx_description
1 polymer ?
#
loop_
_entity_poly.entity_id
_entity_poly.type
_entity_poly.pdbx_seq_one_letter_code
_entity_poly.pdbx_strand_id
1 'polypeptide(L)'
;MKNKTIILMSIIIVLLITGGIILYLYPKANENATKLCDCYTEMHRASSGRIDFLQDSCNNIYVEILKQIEDNPDELEEFMAAKKRCQ
;
A
#
# COMPACT_ATOMS: atom_id res chain seq x y z
N MET A 1 12.93 39.68 22.38
CA MET A 1 12.52 38.27 22.58
C MET A 1 11.24 37.90 21.80
N LYS A 2 10.19 38.74 21.78
CA LYS A 2 8.91 38.50 21.05
C LYS A 2 9.04 38.08 19.57
N ASN A 3 9.89 38.73 18.77
CA ASN A 3 10.06 38.37 17.34
C ASN A 3 10.62 36.96 17.12
N LYS A 4 11.56 36.50 17.96
CA LYS A 4 12.14 35.16 17.80
C LYS A 4 11.10 34.07 18.06
N THR A 5 10.22 34.28 19.03
CA THR A 5 9.13 33.35 19.36
C THR A 5 8.08 33.30 18.25
N ILE A 6 7.74 34.44 17.65
CA ILE A 6 6.80 34.53 16.52
C ILE A 6 7.37 33.82 15.29
N ILE A 7 8.63 34.07 14.95
CA ILE A 7 9.31 33.41 13.82
C ILE A 7 9.37 31.90 14.03
N LEU A 8 9.71 31.45 15.24
CA LEU A 8 9.76 30.02 15.58
C LEU A 8 8.39 29.35 15.43
N MET A 9 7.32 29.98 15.92
CA MET A 9 5.95 29.48 15.78
C MET A 9 5.54 29.38 14.30
N SER A 10 5.87 30.40 13.48
CA SER A 10 5.58 30.38 12.05
C SER A 10 6.29 29.24 11.32
N ILE A 11 7.55 28.96 11.67
CA ILE A 11 8.32 27.84 11.08
C ILE A 11 7.68 26.49 11.44
N ILE A 12 7.25 26.32 12.70
CA ILE A 12 6.57 25.09 13.15
C ILE A 12 5.28 24.88 12.37
N ILE A 13 4.47 25.92 12.18
CA ILE A 13 3.21 25.84 11.44
C ILE A 13 3.47 25.44 9.98
N VAL A 14 4.47 26.03 9.32
CA VAL A 14 4.83 25.67 7.94
C VAL A 14 5.28 24.21 7.84
N LEU A 15 6.10 23.73 8.79
CA LEU A 15 6.55 22.33 8.81
C LEU A 15 5.40 21.33 9.03
N LEU A 16 4.42 21.68 9.86
CA LEU A 16 3.24 20.84 10.09
C LEU A 16 2.35 20.77 8.84
N ILE A 17 2.16 21.90 8.15
CA ILE A 17 1.35 21.94 6.91
C ILE A 17 2.03 21.14 5.81
N THR A 18 3.34 21.36 5.57
CA THR A 18 4.05 20.62 4.52
C THR A 18 4.18 19.13 4.85
N GLY A 19 4.45 18.77 6.10
CA GLY A 19 4.49 17.37 6.54
C GLY A 19 3.15 16.66 6.40
N GLY A 20 2.04 17.33 6.73
CA GLY A 20 0.69 16.78 6.58
C GLY A 20 0.30 16.50 5.12
N ILE A 21 0.66 17.40 4.21
CA ILE A 21 0.40 17.22 2.77
C ILE A 21 1.18 16.04 2.19
N ILE A 22 2.45 15.87 2.61
CA ILE A 22 3.28 14.74 2.15
C ILE A 22 2.71 13.40 2.62
N LEU A 23 2.20 13.32 3.84
CA LEU A 23 1.58 12.10 4.38
C LEU A 23 0.24 11.78 3.70
N TYR A 24 -0.53 12.79 3.31
CA TYR A 24 -1.77 12.60 2.55
C TYR A 24 -1.53 12.14 1.12
N LEU A 25 -0.44 12.60 0.49
CA LEU A 25 -0.06 12.24 -0.88
C LEU A 25 0.71 10.92 -0.97
N TYR A 26 1.18 10.37 0.15
CA TYR A 26 1.81 9.06 0.14
C TYR A 26 0.73 8.03 -0.15
N PRO A 27 0.83 7.25 -1.26
CA PRO A 27 -0.13 6.21 -1.51
C PRO A 27 -0.04 5.26 -0.32
N LYS A 28 -1.16 5.15 0.43
CA LYS A 28 -1.29 4.15 1.48
C LYS A 28 -0.91 2.83 0.82
N ALA A 29 0.09 2.12 1.37
CA ALA A 29 0.37 0.78 0.88
C ALA A 29 -0.93 -0.01 1.01
N ASN A 30 -1.50 -0.43 -0.13
CA ASN A 30 -2.73 -1.18 -0.14
C ASN A 30 -2.39 -2.55 0.48
N GLU A 31 -2.80 -2.77 1.72
CA GLU A 31 -2.44 -3.94 2.53
C GLU A 31 -2.78 -5.25 1.81
N ASN A 32 -3.92 -5.25 1.10
CA ASN A 32 -4.34 -6.37 0.26
C ASN A 32 -3.37 -6.62 -0.90
N ALA A 33 -2.91 -5.56 -1.57
CA ALA A 33 -1.89 -5.68 -2.60
C ALA A 33 -0.58 -6.21 -2.02
N THR A 34 -0.08 -5.65 -0.90
CA THR A 34 1.15 -6.13 -0.25
C THR A 34 1.07 -7.63 0.06
N LYS A 35 -0.02 -8.08 0.67
CA LYS A 35 -0.24 -9.50 1.00
C LYS A 35 -0.18 -10.41 -0.24
N LEU A 36 -0.78 -9.99 -1.36
CA LEU A 36 -0.75 -10.76 -2.60
C LEU A 36 0.65 -10.75 -3.24
N CYS A 37 1.35 -9.62 -3.21
CA CYS A 37 2.70 -9.47 -3.74
C CYS A 37 3.73 -10.31 -2.98
N ASP A 38 3.59 -10.39 -1.65
CA ASP A 38 4.42 -11.26 -0.82
C ASP A 38 4.21 -12.73 -1.21
N CYS A 39 2.96 -13.16 -1.43
CA CYS A 39 2.67 -14.51 -1.89
C CYS A 39 3.33 -14.82 -3.25
N TYR A 40 3.22 -13.91 -4.23
CA TYR A 40 3.89 -14.09 -5.52
C TYR A 40 5.42 -14.12 -5.37
N THR A 41 5.98 -13.33 -4.46
CA THR A 41 7.42 -13.35 -4.16
C THR A 41 7.85 -14.71 -3.60
N GLU A 42 7.07 -15.29 -2.67
CA GLU A 42 7.33 -16.64 -2.15
C GLU A 42 7.23 -17.70 -3.24
N MET A 43 6.21 -17.63 -4.09
CA MET A 43 6.04 -18.52 -5.24
C MET A 43 7.24 -18.45 -6.19
N HIS A 44 7.72 -17.24 -6.53
CA HIS A 44 8.90 -17.05 -7.38
C HIS A 44 10.19 -17.61 -6.79
N ARG A 45 10.31 -17.65 -5.45
CA ARG A 45 11.48 -18.17 -4.75
C ARG A 45 11.39 -19.67 -4.45
N ALA A 46 10.24 -20.28 -4.67
CA ALA A 46 10.00 -21.66 -4.28
C ALA A 46 10.72 -22.67 -5.20
N SER A 47 11.06 -23.82 -4.63
CA SER A 47 11.47 -24.98 -5.42
C SER A 47 10.31 -25.49 -6.27
N SER A 48 10.61 -26.10 -7.42
CA SER A 48 9.62 -26.52 -8.43
C SER A 48 8.47 -27.36 -7.87
N GLY A 49 8.74 -28.23 -6.88
CA GLY A 49 7.71 -29.07 -6.25
C GLY A 49 6.69 -28.35 -5.37
N ARG A 50 6.84 -27.04 -5.14
CA ARG A 50 5.92 -26.23 -4.32
C ARG A 50 5.21 -25.12 -5.09
N ILE A 51 5.56 -24.91 -6.37
CA ILE A 51 5.02 -23.80 -7.17
C ILE A 51 3.50 -23.92 -7.31
N ASP A 52 2.97 -25.08 -7.67
CA ASP A 52 1.53 -25.27 -7.87
C ASP A 52 0.73 -24.98 -6.59
N PHE A 53 1.20 -25.49 -5.45
CA PHE A 53 0.57 -25.22 -4.15
C PHE A 53 0.57 -23.72 -3.79
N LEU A 54 1.67 -23.04 -4.06
CA LEU A 54 1.79 -21.60 -3.80
C LEU A 54 0.95 -20.79 -4.79
N GLN A 55 0.86 -21.21 -6.05
CA GLN A 55 0.00 -20.59 -7.05
C GLN A 55 -1.47 -20.67 -6.63
N ASP A 56 -1.95 -21.82 -6.18
CA ASP A 56 -3.30 -21.99 -5.65
C ASP A 56 -3.53 -21.10 -4.42
N SER A 57 -2.54 -21.03 -3.52
CA SER A 57 -2.60 -20.19 -2.32
C SER A 57 -2.71 -18.70 -2.67
N CYS A 58 -1.88 -18.20 -3.60
CA CYS A 58 -1.92 -16.82 -4.04
C CYS A 58 -3.21 -16.49 -4.79
N ASN A 59 -3.75 -17.44 -5.56
CA ASN A 59 -5.03 -17.27 -6.25
C ASN A 59 -6.21 -17.17 -5.26
N ASN A 60 -6.20 -17.97 -4.19
CA ASN A 60 -7.20 -17.86 -3.13
C ASN A 60 -7.14 -16.49 -2.44
N ILE A 61 -5.93 -16.00 -2.11
CA ILE A 61 -5.76 -14.65 -1.55
C ILE A 61 -6.31 -13.59 -2.50
N TYR A 62 -6.03 -13.70 -3.81
CA TYR A 62 -6.55 -12.77 -4.81
C TYR A 62 -8.09 -12.75 -4.84
N VAL A 63 -8.74 -13.91 -4.84
CA VAL A 63 -10.21 -14.01 -4.85
C VAL A 63 -10.83 -13.48 -3.56
N GLU A 64 -10.23 -13.78 -2.40
CA GLU A 64 -10.70 -13.25 -1.11
C GLU A 64 -10.64 -11.73 -1.07
N ILE A 65 -9.54 -11.15 -1.55
CA ILE A 65 -9.41 -9.69 -1.63
C ILE A 65 -10.48 -9.10 -2.54
N LEU A 66 -10.70 -9.67 -3.74
CA LEU A 66 -11.71 -9.17 -4.65
C LEU A 66 -13.10 -9.15 -4.00
N LYS A 67 -13.48 -10.20 -3.26
CA LYS A 67 -14.75 -10.24 -2.53
C LYS A 67 -14.85 -9.20 -1.42
N GLN A 68 -13.75 -8.85 -0.78
CA GLN A 68 -13.75 -7.83 0.28
C GLN A 68 -13.99 -6.42 -0.26
N ILE A 69 -13.53 -6.17 -1.49
CA ILE A 69 -13.52 -4.83 -2.09
C ILE A 69 -14.47 -4.70 -3.30
N GLU A 70 -15.26 -5.72 -3.61
CA GLU A 70 -16.10 -5.77 -4.83
C GLU A 70 -17.14 -4.63 -4.90
N ASP A 71 -17.65 -4.22 -3.74
CA ASP A 71 -18.62 -3.13 -3.61
C ASP A 71 -17.97 -1.73 -3.52
N ASN A 72 -16.63 -1.64 -3.55
CA ASN A 72 -15.87 -0.39 -3.47
C ASN A 72 -15.00 -0.18 -4.72
N PRO A 73 -15.53 0.48 -5.76
CA PRO A 73 -14.84 0.62 -7.04
C PRO A 73 -13.51 1.38 -6.94
N ASP A 74 -13.41 2.37 -6.05
CA ASP A 74 -12.18 3.15 -5.84
C ASP A 74 -11.09 2.25 -5.24
N GLU A 75 -11.44 1.45 -4.22
CA GLU A 75 -10.51 0.50 -3.59
C GLU A 75 -10.11 -0.64 -4.53
N LEU A 76 -11.03 -1.09 -5.38
CA LEU A 76 -10.76 -2.06 -6.43
C LEU A 76 -9.77 -1.51 -7.47
N GLU A 77 -9.94 -0.25 -7.91
CA GLU A 77 -9.01 0.40 -8.83
C GLU A 77 -7.62 0.54 -8.21
N GLU A 78 -7.55 1.02 -6.96
CA GLU A 78 -6.29 1.14 -6.21
C GLU A 78 -5.59 -0.21 -6.04
N PHE A 79 -6.34 -1.26 -5.69
CA PHE A 79 -5.81 -2.61 -5.56
C PHE A 79 -5.24 -3.13 -6.89
N MET A 80 -5.98 -2.96 -7.99
CA MET A 80 -5.53 -3.40 -9.31
C MET A 80 -4.30 -2.62 -9.80
N ALA A 81 -4.23 -1.32 -9.53
CA ALA A 81 -3.05 -0.50 -9.80
C ALA A 81 -1.84 -0.93 -8.97
N ALA A 82 -2.05 -1.28 -7.70
CA ALA A 82 -0.99 -1.75 -6.81
C ALA A 82 -0.48 -3.15 -7.18
N LYS A 83 -1.38 -4.09 -7.49
CA LYS A 83 -1.06 -5.45 -7.94
C LYS A 83 -0.18 -5.46 -9.19
N LYS A 84 -0.42 -4.56 -10.16
CA LYS A 84 0.40 -4.43 -11.38
C LYS A 84 1.87 -4.17 -11.10
N ARG A 85 2.23 -3.60 -9.95
CA ARG A 85 3.63 -3.35 -9.58
C ARG A 85 4.38 -4.61 -9.11
N CYS A 86 3.66 -5.71 -8.95
CA CYS A 86 4.18 -6.96 -8.39
C CYS A 86 4.30 -8.10 -9.41
N GLN A 87 3.79 -7.90 -10.63
CA GLN A 87 3.96 -8.79 -11.77
C GLN A 87 5.10 -8.28 -12.66
#